data_AF-A0A4Z0KRT2-F1
#
_entry.id   AF-A0A4Z0KRT2-F1
#
_cell.length_a   1.000
_cell.length_b   1.000
_cell.length_c   1.000
_cell.angle_alpha   90.00
_cell.angle_beta   90.00
_cell.angle_gamma   90.00
#
_symmetry.space_group_name_H-M   'P 1'
#
loop_
_entity.id
_entity.type
_entity.pdbx_description
1 polymer ?
#
loop_
_entity_poly.entity_id
_entity_poly.type
_entity_poly.pdbx_seq_one_letter_code
_entity_poly.pdbx_strand_id
1 'polypeptide(L)'
;LHANLRGDGHPFLSLLEQVPRVAPMDLPVLIIGERGTGKELIANRLHYLSSRWQGPLISLNCAALNENLLDSELFGHEAGAFTGAQKRHPGRFERADG
;
A
#
# COMPACT_ATOMS: atom_id res chain seq x y z
N LEU A 1 3.58 9.81 -12.16
CA LEU A 1 4.19 11.09 -11.74
C LEU A 1 3.24 12.30 -11.72
N HIS A 2 1.95 12.22 -12.10
CA HIS A 2 1.05 13.38 -11.98
C HIS A 2 -0.39 13.01 -11.59
N ALA A 3 -0.57 12.50 -10.37
CA ALA A 3 -1.86 12.64 -9.71
C ALA A 3 -1.70 13.81 -8.73
N ASN A 4 -2.26 14.96 -9.09
CA ASN A 4 -2.20 16.14 -8.25
C ASN A 4 -3.20 15.97 -7.10
N LEU A 5 -2.69 15.87 -5.87
CA LEU A 5 -3.45 16.03 -4.64
C LEU A 5 -4.04 17.45 -4.64
N ARG A 6 -5.34 17.58 -4.93
CA ARG A 6 -6.05 18.86 -5.01
C ARG A 6 -7.19 18.86 -3.99
N GLY A 7 -7.20 19.88 -3.13
CA GLY A 7 -8.21 20.09 -2.12
C GLY A 7 -7.88 21.36 -1.35
N ASP A 8 -8.88 22.24 -1.20
CA ASP A 8 -8.68 23.57 -0.61
C ASP A 8 -9.29 23.67 0.81
N GLY A 9 -9.86 22.57 1.31
CA GLY A 9 -10.46 22.49 2.63
C GLY A 9 -9.42 22.36 3.74
N HIS A 10 -9.68 23.02 4.87
CA HIS A 10 -8.81 23.01 6.05
C HIS A 10 -8.37 21.59 6.51
N PRO A 11 -9.25 20.56 6.54
CA PRO A 11 -8.82 19.22 6.94
C PRO A 11 -7.82 18.58 5.97
N PHE A 12 -7.93 18.87 4.67
CA PHE A 12 -7.03 18.33 3.65
C PHE A 12 -5.65 18.98 3.74
N LEU A 13 -5.61 20.30 3.96
CA LEU A 13 -4.35 21.02 4.18
C LEU A 13 -3.64 20.50 5.44
N SER A 14 -4.35 20.31 6.54
CA SER A 14 -3.79 19.72 7.76
C SER A 14 -3.22 18.32 7.54
N LEU A 15 -3.89 17.49 6.74
CA LEU A 15 -3.37 16.17 6.36
C LEU A 15 -2.07 16.29 5.54
N LEU A 16 -2.02 17.20 4.57
CA LEU A 16 -0.83 17.42 3.75
C LEU A 16 0.37 17.93 4.57
N GLU A 17 0.14 18.67 5.66
CA GLU A 17 1.19 19.08 6.59
C GLU A 17 1.69 17.94 7.49
N GLN A 18 0.84 16.96 7.78
CA GLN A 18 1.20 15.79 8.59
C GLN A 18 2.03 14.76 7.81
N VAL A 19 1.74 14.58 6.52
CA VAL A 19 2.39 13.56 5.67
C VAL A 19 3.93 13.64 5.69
N PRO A 20 4.58 14.80 5.50
CA PRO A 20 6.05 14.89 5.57
C PRO A 20 6.64 14.58 6.94
N ARG A 21 5.86 14.75 8.02
CA ARG A 21 6.33 14.46 9.39
C ARG A 21 6.30 12.96 9.68
N VAL A 22 5.28 12.27 9.16
CA VAL A 22 5.08 10.82 9.36
C VAL A 22 5.91 9.99 8.38
N ALA A 23 6.09 10.44 7.13
CA ALA A 23 6.79 9.71 6.08
C ALA A 23 8.19 9.15 6.45
N PRO A 24 9.06 9.84 7.21
CA PRO A 24 10.37 9.29 7.58
C PRO A 24 10.32 8.28 8.75
N MET A 25 9.16 8.10 9.40
CA MET A 25 9.01 7.16 10.51
C MET A 25 8.79 5.75 10.00
N ASP A 26 9.52 4.77 10.55
CA ASP A 26 9.33 3.35 10.26
C ASP A 26 8.19 2.76 11.10
N LEU A 27 6.96 3.22 10.83
CA LEU A 27 5.76 2.84 11.57
C LEU A 27 4.59 2.57 10.60
N PRO A 28 3.69 1.62 10.92
CA PRO A 28 2.46 1.44 10.16
C PRO A 28 1.58 2.71 10.17
N VAL A 29 1.06 3.10 9.01
CA VAL A 29 0.19 4.28 8.86
C VAL A 29 -1.22 3.86 8.45
N LEU A 30 -2.23 4.34 9.18
CA LEU A 30 -3.64 4.15 8.85
C LEU A 30 -4.23 5.44 8.24
N ILE A 31 -4.75 5.35 7.01
CA ILE A 31 -5.41 6.46 6.31
C ILE A 31 -6.92 6.23 6.31
N ILE A 32 -7.66 7.12 6.97
CA ILE A 32 -9.12 7.04 7.08
C ILE A 32 -9.75 8.17 6.23
N GLY A 33 -10.82 7.85 5.53
CA GLY A 33 -11.57 8.81 4.72
C GLY A 33 -12.64 8.13 3.88
N GLU A 34 -13.60 8.91 3.41
CA GLU A 34 -14.72 8.43 2.60
C GLU A 34 -14.26 7.78 1.28
N ARG A 35 -15.15 7.01 0.65
CA ARG A 35 -14.87 6.41 -0.66
C ARG A 35 -14.63 7.52 -1.70
N GLY A 36 -13.58 7.39 -2.50
CA GLY A 36 -13.25 8.35 -3.57
C GLY A 36 -12.46 9.59 -3.12
N THR A 37 -12.03 9.68 -1.86
CA THR A 37 -11.21 10.80 -1.33
C THR A 37 -9.72 10.74 -1.72
N GLY A 38 -9.30 9.77 -2.52
CA GLY A 38 -7.91 9.66 -3.00
C GLY A 38 -6.91 9.19 -1.95
N LYS A 39 -7.31 8.28 -1.05
CA LYS A 39 -6.41 7.70 -0.03
C LYS A 39 -5.17 7.04 -0.65
N GLU A 40 -5.28 6.47 -1.84
CA GLU A 40 -4.13 5.89 -2.55
C GLU A 40 -3.07 6.96 -2.88
N LEU A 41 -3.49 8.20 -3.15
CA LEU A 41 -2.56 9.30 -3.43
C LEU A 41 -1.77 9.71 -2.18
N ILE A 42 -2.39 9.65 -1.01
CA ILE A 42 -1.73 9.90 0.27
C ILE A 42 -0.72 8.79 0.58
N ALA A 43 -1.07 7.52 0.35
CA ALA A 43 -0.14 6.40 0.51
C ALA A 43 1.08 6.52 -0.42
N ASN A 44 0.86 6.88 -1.70
CA ASN A 44 1.94 7.14 -2.65
C ASN A 44 2.84 8.30 -2.20
N ARG A 45 2.25 9.37 -1.63
CA ARG A 45 2.99 10.52 -1.14
C ARG A 45 3.82 10.18 0.11
N LEU A 46 3.28 9.39 1.03
CA LEU A 46 4.02 8.86 2.18
C LEU A 46 5.22 8.04 1.73
N HIS A 47 5.03 7.10 0.79
CA HIS A 47 6.13 6.30 0.23
C HIS A 47 7.21 7.17 -0.39
N TYR A 48 6.82 8.12 -1.25
CA TYR A 48 7.75 9.02 -1.95
C TYR A 48 8.59 9.89 -0.99
N LEU A 49 8.04 10.27 0.16
CA LEU A 49 8.73 11.09 1.16
C LEU A 49 9.46 10.26 2.23
N SER A 50 9.36 8.93 2.18
CA SER A 50 10.00 8.03 3.15
C SER A 50 11.45 7.72 2.78
N SER A 51 12.18 7.11 3.70
CA SER A 51 13.52 6.56 3.44
C SER A 51 13.53 5.42 2.42
N ARG A 52 12.38 4.76 2.19
CA ARG A 52 12.21 3.60 1.29
C ARG A 52 11.68 3.99 -0.09
N TRP A 53 11.70 5.27 -0.47
CA TRP A 53 11.09 5.76 -1.72
C TRP A 53 11.63 5.10 -3.01
N GLN A 54 12.86 4.55 -2.98
CA GLN A 54 13.46 3.81 -4.09
C GLN A 54 12.99 2.35 -4.15
N GLY A 55 12.43 1.83 -3.07
CA GLY A 55 11.89 0.48 -2.96
C GLY A 55 10.50 0.35 -3.61
N PRO A 56 10.05 -0.89 -3.80
CA PRO A 56 8.74 -1.17 -4.39
C PRO A 56 7.59 -0.73 -3.47
N LEU A 57 6.61 -0.03 -4.02
CA LEU A 57 5.32 0.20 -3.36
C LEU A 57 4.29 -0.79 -3.90
N ILE A 58 3.99 -1.83 -3.12
CA ILE A 58 3.04 -2.87 -3.49
C ILE A 58 1.66 -2.58 -2.87
N SER A 59 0.67 -2.28 -3.71
CA SER A 59 -0.72 -2.03 -3.27
C SER A 59 -1.58 -3.30 -3.30
N LEU A 60 -2.46 -3.45 -2.31
CA LEU A 60 -3.44 -4.53 -2.22
C LEU A 60 -4.84 -3.95 -1.99
N ASN A 61 -5.78 -4.28 -2.87
CA ASN A 61 -7.19 -3.95 -2.67
C ASN A 61 -7.93 -5.17 -2.11
N CYS A 62 -8.15 -5.18 -0.80
CA CYS A 62 -8.83 -6.29 -0.12
C CYS A 62 -10.28 -6.48 -0.58
N ALA A 63 -10.95 -5.43 -1.08
CA ALA A 63 -12.34 -5.53 -1.54
C ALA A 63 -12.47 -6.24 -2.90
N ALA A 64 -11.37 -6.38 -3.66
CA ALA A 64 -11.36 -7.01 -4.97
C ALA A 64 -10.90 -8.48 -4.94
N LEU A 65 -10.52 -9.00 -3.77
CA LEU A 65 -9.95 -10.34 -3.61
C LEU A 65 -10.89 -11.27 -2.86
N ASN A 66 -10.90 -12.54 -3.27
CA ASN A 66 -11.55 -13.62 -2.55
C ASN A 66 -10.70 -13.99 -1.32
N GLU A 67 -11.34 -14.19 -0.17
CA GLU A 67 -10.68 -14.58 1.09
C GLU A 67 -9.74 -15.77 0.91
N ASN A 68 -10.14 -16.77 0.11
CA ASN A 68 -9.33 -17.97 -0.13
C ASN A 68 -8.01 -17.70 -0.88
N LEU A 69 -7.91 -16.57 -1.59
CA LEU A 69 -6.69 -16.16 -2.30
C LEU A 69 -5.88 -15.13 -1.53
N LEU A 70 -6.45 -14.52 -0.49
CA LEU A 70 -5.81 -13.43 0.26
C LEU A 70 -4.51 -13.89 0.92
N ASP A 71 -4.52 -15.04 1.60
CA ASP A 71 -3.35 -15.57 2.29
C ASP A 71 -2.22 -15.91 1.31
N SER A 72 -2.58 -16.54 0.20
CA SER A 72 -1.65 -16.88 -0.88
C SER A 72 -1.02 -15.64 -1.53
N GLU A 73 -1.78 -14.55 -1.68
CA GLU A 73 -1.26 -13.29 -2.21
C GLU A 73 -0.36 -12.56 -1.19
N LEU A 74 -0.72 -12.57 0.10
CA LEU A 74 0.05 -11.90 1.15
C LEU A 74 1.36 -12.62 1.45
N PHE A 75 1.29 -13.93 1.68
CA PHE A 75 2.39 -14.73 2.19
C PHE A 75 3.06 -15.60 1.11
N GLY A 76 2.42 -15.77 -0.04
CA GLY A 76 2.92 -16.64 -1.09
C GLY A 76 2.57 -18.11 -0.84
N HIS A 77 3.03 -18.96 -1.75
CA HIS A 77 2.95 -20.40 -1.62
C HIS A 77 4.08 -21.09 -2.40
N GLU A 78 4.42 -22.31 -1.96
CA GLU A 78 5.32 -23.19 -2.68
C GLU A 78 4.57 -24.09 -3.68
N ALA A 79 5.31 -24.64 -4.64
CA ALA A 79 4.75 -25.62 -5.56
C ALA A 79 4.23 -26.84 -4.78
N GLY A 80 2.98 -27.25 -5.05
CA GLY A 80 2.31 -28.35 -4.36
C GLY A 80 1.58 -28.00 -3.07
N ALA A 81 1.53 -26.74 -2.65
CA ALA A 81 0.81 -26.32 -1.45
C ALA A 81 -0.72 -26.58 -1.49
N PHE A 82 -1.32 -26.59 -2.69
CA PHE A 82 -2.72 -26.93 -2.93
C PHE A 82 -2.93 -27.46 -4.35
N THR A 83 -4.11 -28.03 -4.65
CA THR A 83 -4.46 -28.51 -6.00
C THR A 83 -4.48 -27.34 -6.98
N GLY A 84 -3.46 -27.26 -7.85
CA GLY A 84 -3.27 -26.18 -8.80
C GLY A 84 -2.02 -25.32 -8.57
N ALA A 85 -1.32 -25.49 -7.44
CA ALA A 85 -0.06 -24.80 -7.14
C ALA A 85 1.12 -25.37 -7.95
N GLN A 86 1.21 -25.03 -9.24
CA GLN A 86 2.24 -25.59 -10.13
C GLN A 86 3.64 -24.98 -9.94
N LYS A 87 3.74 -23.78 -9.37
CA LYS A 87 5.00 -23.03 -9.22
C LYS A 87 5.02 -22.27 -7.90
N ARG A 88 6.22 -21.97 -7.40
CA ARG A 88 6.40 -21.04 -6.28
C ARG A 88 5.87 -19.67 -6.64
N HIS A 89 5.13 -19.05 -5.73
CA HIS A 89 4.62 -17.70 -5.83
C HIS A 89 5.08 -16.90 -4.61
N PRO A 90 6.01 -15.93 -4.75
CA PRO A 90 6.44 -15.11 -3.63
C PRO A 90 5.31 -14.17 -3.19
N GLY A 91 5.12 -14.06 -1.87
CA GLY A 91 4.08 -13.22 -1.29
C GLY A 91 4.33 -11.73 -1.50
N ARG A 92 3.28 -10.92 -1.33
CA ARG A 92 3.39 -9.46 -1.43
C ARG A 92 4.30 -8.86 -0.36
N PHE A 93 4.38 -9.45 0.83
CA PHE A 93 5.35 -9.00 1.85
C PHE A 93 6.80 -9.19 1.38
N GLU A 94 7.15 -10.37 0.86
CA GLU A 94 8.49 -10.65 0.29
C GLU A 94 8.80 -9.70 -0.88
N ARG A 95 7.82 -9.41 -1.73
CA ARG A 95 7.97 -8.51 -2.87
C ARG A 95 8.02 -7.02 -2.51
N ALA A 96 7.56 -6.66 -1.32
CA ALA A 96 7.54 -5.29 -0.81
C ALA A 96 8.73 -5.00 0.12
N ASP A 97 9.52 -6.03 0.45
CA ASP A 97 10.72 -5.89 1.27
C ASP A 97 11.85 -5.24 0.46
N GLY A 98 12.35 -4.10 0.95
CA GLY A 98 13.32 -3.23 0.28
C GLY A 98 13.72 -2.01 1.10
#